data_AF-A0A1M6YXN2-F1
#
_entry.id   AF-A0A1M6YXN2-F1
#
_cell.length_a   1.000
_cell.length_b   1.000
_cell.length_c   1.000
_cell.angle_alpha   90.00
_cell.angle_beta   90.00
_cell.angle_gamma   90.00
#
_symmetry.space_group_name_H-M   'P 1'
#
loop_
_entity.id
_entity.type
_entity.pdbx_description
1 polymer ?
#
loop_
_entity_poly.entity_id
_entity_poly.type
_entity_poly.pdbx_seq_one_letter_code
_entity_poly.pdbx_strand_id
1 'polypeptide(L)'
;MKKIILLTSLLAGAFAILGGIDAFHGEREVVDTAVSNNGMSTIYAAKYKDCIDQEDFPENYASEANNGEAHNEWDIKKVENSLVKYKISMETATKNLNYIDAHNFIHQEFQRSKGYLQNKELSEVQEHYHRKIMQICYDNDKALNLGSASRL
;
A
#
# COMPACT_ATOMS: atom_id res chain seq x y z
N MET A 1 -29.17 29.64 39.90
CA MET A 1 -27.89 29.03 40.28
C MET A 1 -27.56 27.92 39.30
N LYS A 2 -26.38 27.99 38.67
CA LYS A 2 -25.88 27.07 37.65
C LYS A 2 -25.62 25.68 38.24
N LYS A 3 -26.03 24.61 37.55
CA LYS A 3 -25.39 23.29 37.64
C LYS A 3 -25.33 22.66 36.26
N ILE A 4 -24.22 22.96 35.59
CA ILE A 4 -23.65 22.12 34.53
C ILE A 4 -23.03 20.93 35.25
N ILE A 5 -23.44 19.70 34.92
CA ILE A 5 -22.63 18.52 35.19
C ILE A 5 -22.56 17.74 33.88
N LEU A 6 -21.33 17.70 33.38
CA LEU A 6 -20.84 16.96 32.23
C LEU A 6 -21.19 15.47 32.36
N LEU A 7 -21.86 14.94 31.35
CA LEU A 7 -21.90 13.50 31.08
C LEU A 7 -20.94 13.22 29.91
N THR A 8 -19.66 13.13 30.27
CA THR A 8 -18.59 12.58 29.44
C THR A 8 -18.11 11.28 30.07
N SER A 9 -18.59 10.15 29.55
CA SER A 9 -18.08 8.79 29.73
C SER A 9 -18.93 7.91 28.80
N LEU A 10 -18.48 6.89 28.10
CA LEU A 10 -17.23 6.17 28.01
C LEU A 10 -17.37 5.40 26.69
N LEU A 11 -16.64 5.72 25.62
CA LEU A 11 -16.61 4.86 24.43
C LEU A 11 -15.21 4.25 24.31
N ALA A 12 -14.96 3.28 25.19
CA ALA A 12 -13.87 2.33 25.04
C ALA A 12 -14.24 1.38 23.88
N GLY A 13 -13.95 1.82 22.65
CA GLY A 13 -13.88 0.93 21.50
C GLY A 13 -12.55 0.19 21.54
N ALA A 14 -12.56 -1.05 22.01
CA ALA A 14 -11.41 -1.93 21.98
C ALA A 14 -10.94 -2.15 20.52
N PHE A 15 -9.74 -1.68 20.20
CA PHE A 15 -9.02 -2.12 19.00
C PHE A 15 -8.44 -3.50 19.30
N ALA A 16 -9.12 -4.56 18.84
CA ALA A 16 -8.62 -5.92 18.89
C ALA A 16 -8.77 -6.60 17.52
N ILE A 17 -7.92 -6.21 16.57
CA ILE A 17 -7.60 -6.97 15.35
C ILE A 17 -6.21 -6.45 14.91
N LEU A 18 -5.12 -7.19 14.72
CA LEU A 18 -4.91 -8.58 14.36
C LEU A 18 -3.56 -9.06 14.96
N GLY A 19 -3.61 -10.07 15.82
CA GLY A 19 -2.57 -11.08 15.86
C GLY A 19 -2.89 -12.11 14.78
N GLY A 20 -1.96 -12.35 13.87
CA GLY A 20 -2.13 -13.26 12.73
C GLY A 20 -0.87 -13.23 11.86
N ILE A 21 0.27 -13.55 12.47
CA ILE A 21 1.49 -13.85 11.73
C ILE A 21 1.34 -15.31 11.30
N ASP A 22 0.79 -15.54 10.11
CA ASP A 22 0.86 -16.86 9.51
C ASP A 22 2.31 -17.13 9.10
N ALA A 23 2.93 -18.05 9.84
CA ALA A 23 4.23 -18.59 9.56
C ALA A 23 4.18 -19.43 8.28
N PHE A 24 4.41 -18.81 7.12
CA PHE A 24 4.86 -19.52 5.93
C PHE A 24 6.37 -19.74 6.03
N HIS A 25 6.75 -20.89 6.59
CA HIS A 25 8.09 -21.47 6.40
C HIS A 25 8.18 -22.00 4.96
N GLY A 26 8.57 -21.12 4.04
CA GLY A 26 9.15 -21.54 2.77
C GLY A 26 10.67 -21.55 2.93
N GLU A 27 11.28 -22.72 2.93
CA GLU A 27 12.73 -22.89 2.92
C GLU A 27 13.34 -22.08 1.76
N ARG A 28 13.98 -20.96 2.08
CA ARG A 28 14.88 -20.27 1.16
C ARG A 28 16.24 -20.22 1.83
N GLU A 29 17.11 -21.05 1.29
CA GLU A 29 18.53 -21.19 1.62
C GLU A 29 19.18 -19.80 1.78
N VAL A 30 19.42 -19.40 3.02
CA VAL A 30 20.20 -18.21 3.36
C VAL A 30 21.66 -18.62 3.26
N VAL A 31 22.30 -18.26 2.16
CA VAL A 31 23.76 -18.33 2.06
C VAL A 31 24.34 -17.21 2.92
N ASP A 32 24.65 -17.58 4.15
CA ASP A 32 25.31 -16.74 5.13
C ASP A 32 26.76 -16.50 4.69
N THR A 33 27.05 -15.30 4.19
CA THR A 33 28.44 -14.84 4.03
C THR A 33 28.67 -13.66 4.95
N ALA A 34 29.12 -13.97 6.16
CA ALA A 34 29.61 -13.01 7.12
C ALA A 34 30.88 -12.33 6.60
N VAL A 35 30.83 -11.03 6.31
CA VAL A 35 32.04 -10.16 6.29
C VAL A 35 31.72 -8.75 6.83
N SER A 36 32.30 -8.51 8.01
CA SER A 36 32.87 -7.26 8.53
C SER A 36 32.01 -5.99 8.67
N ASN A 37 31.77 -5.67 9.93
CA ASN A 37 31.29 -4.39 10.46
C ASN A 37 32.41 -3.32 10.36
N ASN A 38 32.36 -2.45 9.34
CA ASN A 38 32.98 -1.12 9.31
C ASN A 38 32.65 -0.41 7.98
N GLY A 39 31.76 0.59 8.02
CA GLY A 39 31.47 1.42 6.83
C GLY A 39 30.00 1.78 6.65
N MET A 40 29.34 2.25 7.71
CA MET A 40 28.01 2.86 7.62
C MET A 40 28.12 4.18 6.85
N SER A 41 27.75 4.22 5.56
CA SER A 41 27.10 5.39 4.90
C SER A 41 26.90 5.26 3.37
N THR A 42 27.66 4.48 2.60
CA THR A 42 27.74 4.73 1.14
C THR A 42 27.22 3.64 0.18
N ILE A 43 26.48 2.63 0.64
CA ILE A 43 26.00 1.52 -0.21
C ILE A 43 24.48 1.33 -0.12
N TYR A 44 23.69 2.39 -0.31
CA TYR A 44 22.22 2.28 -0.42
C TYR A 44 21.66 2.86 -1.73
N ALA A 45 22.50 2.94 -2.77
CA ALA A 45 22.09 3.23 -4.14
C ALA A 45 22.01 1.95 -5.00
N ALA A 46 21.82 0.78 -4.40
CA ALA A 46 21.43 -0.40 -5.14
C ALA A 46 20.00 -0.17 -5.65
N LYS A 47 19.88 0.16 -6.94
CA LYS A 47 18.62 0.18 -7.69
C LYS A 47 17.85 -1.10 -7.33
N TYR A 48 16.76 -0.97 -6.58
CA TYR A 48 15.93 -2.12 -6.22
C TYR A 48 15.37 -2.64 -7.54
N LYS A 49 15.88 -3.79 -8.00
CA LYS A 49 15.56 -4.34 -9.34
C LYS A 49 14.13 -4.90 -9.39
N ASP A 50 13.51 -5.04 -8.24
CA ASP A 50 12.15 -5.53 -8.04
C ASP A 50 11.26 -4.31 -7.86
N CYS A 51 11.00 -3.55 -8.93
CA CYS A 51 9.99 -2.49 -8.93
C CYS A 51 8.66 -3.10 -9.37
N ILE A 52 7.56 -2.44 -9.04
CA ILE A 52 6.26 -2.82 -9.64
C ILE A 52 6.28 -2.43 -11.11
N ASP A 53 6.06 -3.41 -11.98
CA ASP A 53 5.98 -3.23 -13.42
C ASP A 53 4.54 -3.38 -13.93
N GLN A 54 4.30 -2.98 -15.18
CA GLN A 54 2.94 -3.02 -15.75
C GLN A 54 2.43 -4.46 -15.91
N GLU A 55 3.34 -5.41 -16.11
CA GLU A 55 3.10 -6.84 -16.20
C GLU A 55 2.65 -7.45 -14.86
N ASP A 56 2.87 -6.76 -13.74
CA ASP A 56 2.43 -7.24 -12.42
C ASP A 56 0.92 -7.04 -12.19
N PHE A 57 0.26 -6.23 -12.99
CA PHE A 57 -1.18 -6.04 -12.94
C PHE A 57 -1.92 -7.26 -13.51
N PRO A 58 -3.13 -7.60 -13.01
CA PRO A 58 -3.94 -8.67 -13.59
C PRO A 58 -4.28 -8.41 -15.07
N GLU A 59 -4.41 -9.45 -15.89
CA GLU A 59 -4.68 -9.33 -17.34
C GLU A 59 -5.93 -8.47 -17.67
N ASN A 60 -6.91 -8.43 -16.77
CA ASN A 60 -8.16 -7.67 -16.94
C ASN A 60 -8.07 -6.22 -16.42
N TYR A 61 -6.88 -5.74 -16.05
CA TYR A 61 -6.70 -4.43 -15.42
C TYR A 61 -7.08 -3.25 -16.34
N ALA A 62 -6.87 -3.39 -17.65
CA ALA A 62 -7.09 -2.33 -18.63
C ALA A 62 -8.55 -2.16 -19.11
N SER A 63 -9.49 -3.04 -18.73
CA SER A 63 -10.79 -3.12 -19.43
C SER A 63 -11.89 -2.17 -18.93
N GLU A 64 -11.64 -1.27 -17.98
CA GLU A 64 -12.70 -0.44 -17.37
C GLU A 64 -13.11 0.78 -18.20
N ALA A 65 -12.50 1.00 -19.37
CA ALA A 65 -12.81 2.18 -20.18
C ALA A 65 -14.15 2.11 -20.94
N ASN A 66 -14.87 0.98 -20.99
CA ASN A 66 -15.95 0.81 -21.98
C ASN A 66 -17.21 0.01 -21.58
N ASN A 67 -17.46 -0.29 -20.31
CA ASN A 67 -18.74 -0.91 -19.94
C ASN A 67 -19.69 0.14 -19.36
N GLY A 68 -20.51 0.69 -20.25
CA GLY A 68 -21.53 1.69 -19.96
C GLY A 68 -22.73 1.14 -19.18
N GLU A 69 -22.55 0.92 -17.88
CA GLU A 69 -23.66 0.99 -16.94
C GLU A 69 -23.52 2.27 -16.12
N ALA A 70 -24.52 3.13 -16.22
CA ALA A 70 -24.65 4.33 -15.40
C ALA A 70 -24.95 3.93 -13.94
N HIS A 71 -23.99 3.31 -13.27
CA HIS A 71 -24.02 3.07 -11.83
C HIS A 71 -23.59 4.32 -11.09
N ASN A 72 -24.16 4.51 -9.89
CA ASN A 72 -24.14 5.75 -9.12
C ASN A 72 -22.76 6.44 -9.13
N GLU A 73 -22.61 7.44 -9.99
CA GLU A 73 -21.45 8.35 -10.06
C GLU A 73 -21.06 8.88 -8.67
N TRP A 74 -22.06 9.01 -7.79
CA TRP A 74 -21.89 9.37 -6.39
C TRP A 74 -21.05 8.37 -5.57
N ASP A 75 -21.28 7.07 -5.72
CA ASP A 75 -20.59 6.03 -4.95
C ASP A 75 -19.13 5.92 -5.39
N ILE A 76 -18.86 5.98 -6.70
CA ILE A 76 -17.50 6.07 -7.24
C ILE A 76 -16.81 7.35 -6.76
N LYS A 77 -17.47 8.50 -6.82
CA LYS A 77 -16.92 9.77 -6.33
C LYS A 77 -16.58 9.75 -4.83
N LYS A 78 -17.37 9.03 -4.02
CA LYS A 78 -17.07 8.87 -2.59
C LYS A 78 -15.83 8.00 -2.38
N VAL A 79 -15.64 6.97 -3.19
CA VAL A 79 -14.41 6.17 -3.19
C VAL A 79 -13.20 6.99 -3.63
N GLU A 80 -13.32 7.84 -4.65
CA GLU A 80 -12.25 8.74 -5.08
C GLU A 80 -11.75 9.65 -3.94
N ASN A 81 -12.66 10.23 -3.15
CA ASN A 81 -12.27 11.03 -1.98
C ASN A 81 -11.50 10.21 -0.93
N SER A 82 -11.82 8.93 -0.81
CA SER A 82 -11.12 8.02 0.10
C SER A 82 -9.74 7.64 -0.44
N LEU A 83 -9.63 7.45 -1.76
CA LEU A 83 -8.37 7.18 -2.46
C LEU A 83 -7.40 8.35 -2.38
N VAL A 84 -7.87 9.59 -2.48
CA VAL A 84 -7.03 10.79 -2.29
C VAL A 84 -6.41 10.80 -0.89
N LYS A 85 -7.21 10.52 0.14
CA LYS A 85 -6.71 10.45 1.52
C LYS A 85 -5.73 9.30 1.71
N TYR A 86 -6.02 8.15 1.12
CA TYR A 86 -5.13 6.98 1.15
C TYR A 86 -3.79 7.30 0.50
N LYS A 87 -3.78 7.93 -0.68
CA LYS A 87 -2.56 8.37 -1.36
C LYS A 87 -1.70 9.27 -0.46
N ILE A 88 -2.30 10.29 0.15
CA ILE A 88 -1.58 11.20 1.07
C ILE A 88 -1.02 10.42 2.27
N SER A 89 -1.81 9.50 2.84
CA SER A 89 -1.36 8.66 3.96
C SER A 89 -0.18 7.77 3.56
N MET A 90 -0.22 7.16 2.38
CA MET A 90 0.85 6.33 1.86
C MET A 90 2.12 7.14 1.65
N GLU A 91 2.04 8.28 0.96
CA GLU A 91 3.18 9.17 0.74
C GLU A 91 3.79 9.66 2.07
N THR A 92 2.95 9.88 3.08
CA THR A 92 3.42 10.28 4.41
C THR A 92 4.10 9.12 5.13
N ALA A 93 3.54 7.90 5.05
CA ALA A 93 4.15 6.72 5.62
C ALA A 93 5.51 6.43 4.97
N THR A 94 5.59 6.40 3.65
CA THR A 94 6.82 6.07 2.90
C THR A 94 7.92 7.11 3.10
N LYS A 95 7.59 8.40 3.26
CA LYS A 95 8.58 9.46 3.61
C LYS A 95 9.27 9.25 4.95
N ASN A 96 8.63 8.57 5.89
CA ASN A 96 9.17 8.30 7.23
C ASN A 96 9.90 6.95 7.32
N LEU A 97 9.91 6.17 6.23
CA LEU A 97 10.61 4.90 6.14
C LEU A 97 11.98 5.08 5.47
N ASN A 98 12.91 4.18 5.75
CA ASN A 98 14.10 4.09 4.91
C ASN A 98 13.72 3.54 3.53
N TYR A 99 14.65 3.65 2.57
CA TYR A 99 14.39 3.28 1.18
C TYR A 99 13.87 1.84 1.01
N ILE A 100 14.50 0.88 1.68
CA ILE A 100 14.13 -0.55 1.56
C ILE A 100 12.77 -0.81 2.20
N ASP A 101 12.51 -0.26 3.37
CA ASP A 101 11.24 -0.43 4.07
C ASP A 101 10.08 0.22 3.31
N ALA A 102 10.33 1.37 2.66
CA ALA A 102 9.34 2.02 1.81
C ALA A 102 8.96 1.16 0.60
N HIS A 103 9.96 0.57 -0.08
CA HIS A 103 9.76 -0.40 -1.17
C HIS A 103 8.94 -1.61 -0.72
N ASN A 104 9.36 -2.26 0.36
CA ASN A 104 8.66 -3.42 0.92
C ASN A 104 7.21 -3.11 1.29
N PHE A 105 6.97 -1.97 1.93
CA PHE A 105 5.63 -1.53 2.29
C PHE A 105 4.73 -1.35 1.06
N ILE A 106 5.23 -0.69 0.01
CA ILE A 106 4.47 -0.46 -1.23
C ILE A 106 4.15 -1.79 -1.92
N HIS A 107 5.13 -2.69 -2.01
CA HIS A 107 4.96 -4.01 -2.62
C HIS A 107 3.94 -4.86 -1.87
N GLN A 108 3.97 -4.86 -0.54
CA GLN A 108 2.98 -5.57 0.28
C GLN A 108 1.56 -5.05 0.05
N GLU A 109 1.38 -3.73 -0.01
CA GLU A 109 0.07 -3.12 -0.26
C GLU A 109 -0.45 -3.42 -1.69
N PHE A 110 0.46 -3.43 -2.68
CA PHE A 110 0.14 -3.84 -4.05
C PHE A 110 -0.32 -5.29 -4.11
N GLN A 111 0.47 -6.22 -3.55
CA GLN A 111 0.15 -7.65 -3.55
C GLN A 111 -1.13 -7.93 -2.76
N ARG A 112 -1.38 -7.21 -1.67
CA ARG A 112 -2.62 -7.32 -0.92
C ARG A 112 -3.82 -6.98 -1.80
N SER A 113 -3.79 -5.84 -2.49
CA SER A 113 -4.89 -5.42 -3.39
C SER A 113 -5.04 -6.34 -4.60
N LYS A 114 -3.94 -6.82 -5.18
CA LYS A 114 -3.94 -7.84 -6.22
C LYS A 114 -4.62 -9.12 -5.72
N GLY A 115 -4.28 -9.56 -4.51
CA GLY A 115 -4.89 -10.73 -3.88
C GLY A 115 -6.40 -10.60 -3.67
N TYR A 116 -6.89 -9.39 -3.34
CA TYR A 116 -8.33 -9.12 -3.28
C TYR A 116 -9.01 -9.30 -4.64
N LEU A 117 -8.42 -8.74 -5.72
CA LEU A 117 -8.97 -8.83 -7.07
C LEU A 117 -8.96 -10.27 -7.63
N GLN A 118 -8.00 -11.10 -7.23
CA GLN A 118 -7.86 -12.46 -7.77
C GLN A 118 -8.64 -13.52 -6.99
N ASN A 119 -8.86 -13.31 -5.69
CA ASN A 119 -9.32 -14.38 -4.80
C ASN A 119 -10.65 -14.10 -4.11
N LYS A 120 -11.31 -12.96 -4.40
CA LYS A 120 -12.59 -12.60 -3.77
C LYS A 120 -13.60 -12.13 -4.80
N GLU A 121 -14.85 -12.47 -4.57
CA GLU A 121 -15.97 -11.79 -5.22
C GLU A 121 -16.11 -10.41 -4.58
N LEU A 122 -15.91 -9.37 -5.40
CA LEU A 122 -15.95 -7.98 -4.97
C LEU A 122 -17.10 -7.27 -5.69
N SER A 123 -17.65 -6.23 -5.06
CA SER A 123 -18.49 -5.29 -5.80
C SER A 123 -17.64 -4.44 -6.73
N GLU A 124 -18.24 -3.91 -7.79
CA GLU A 124 -17.57 -3.00 -8.73
C GLU A 124 -16.85 -1.82 -8.03
N VAL A 125 -17.50 -1.25 -7.02
CA VAL A 125 -16.93 -0.16 -6.19
C VAL A 125 -15.67 -0.62 -5.43
N GLN A 126 -15.66 -1.87 -4.95
CA GLN A 126 -14.49 -2.46 -4.29
C GLN A 126 -13.39 -2.81 -5.30
N GLU A 127 -13.75 -3.33 -6.48
CA GLU A 127 -12.79 -3.58 -7.56
C GLU A 127 -12.10 -2.29 -7.98
N HIS A 128 -12.87 -1.23 -8.26
CA HIS A 128 -12.36 0.10 -8.59
C HIS A 128 -11.41 0.62 -7.51
N TYR A 129 -11.80 0.50 -6.23
CA TYR A 129 -10.94 0.87 -5.11
C TYR A 129 -9.60 0.12 -5.18
N HIS A 130 -9.62 -1.21 -5.23
CA HIS A 130 -8.39 -2.01 -5.21
C HIS A 130 -7.50 -1.78 -6.44
N ARG A 131 -8.09 -1.59 -7.63
CA ARG A 131 -7.33 -1.20 -8.82
C ARG A 131 -6.63 0.14 -8.63
N LYS A 132 -7.32 1.13 -8.08
CA LYS A 132 -6.73 2.45 -7.79
C LYS A 132 -5.64 2.37 -6.72
N ILE A 133 -5.76 1.51 -5.71
CA ILE A 133 -4.68 1.25 -4.75
C ILE A 133 -3.44 0.72 -5.47
N MET A 134 -3.60 -0.28 -6.35
CA MET A 134 -2.48 -0.83 -7.13
C MET A 134 -1.82 0.24 -8.02
N GLN A 135 -2.62 1.11 -8.65
CA GLN A 135 -2.10 2.26 -9.41
C GLN A 135 -1.26 3.20 -8.54
N ILE A 136 -1.77 3.56 -7.35
CA ILE A 136 -1.07 4.44 -6.41
C ILE A 136 0.25 3.81 -5.98
N CYS A 137 0.28 2.50 -5.69
CA CYS A 137 1.50 1.78 -5.35
C CYS A 137 2.54 1.86 -6.48
N TYR A 138 2.15 1.53 -7.72
CA TYR A 138 3.02 1.63 -8.89
C TYR A 138 3.62 3.04 -9.08
N ASP A 139 2.78 4.08 -8.98
CA ASP A 139 3.23 5.46 -9.14
C ASP A 139 4.22 5.87 -8.03
N ASN A 140 3.96 5.47 -6.79
CA ASN A 140 4.83 5.76 -5.65
C ASN A 140 6.16 5.00 -5.73
N ASP A 141 6.12 3.74 -6.13
CA ASP A 141 7.31 2.91 -6.30
C ASP A 141 8.27 3.51 -7.33
N LYS A 142 7.72 3.93 -8.48
CA LYS A 142 8.46 4.63 -9.52
C LYS A 142 9.02 5.97 -9.03
N ALA A 143 8.24 6.74 -8.27
CA ALA A 143 8.68 8.02 -7.72
C ALA A 143 9.83 7.85 -6.72
N LEU A 144 9.82 6.81 -5.88
CA LEU A 144 10.93 6.49 -4.97
C LEU A 144 12.22 6.19 -5.74
N ASN A 145 12.13 5.42 -6.82
CA ASN A 145 13.28 5.10 -7.67
C ASN A 145 13.83 6.31 -8.44
N LEU A 146 12.97 7.23 -8.89
CA LEU A 146 13.41 8.45 -9.55
C LEU A 146 14.00 9.47 -8.56
N GLY A 147 13.43 9.55 -7.35
CA GLY A 147 13.90 10.45 -6.29
C GLY A 147 15.22 10.02 -5.65
N SER A 148 15.54 8.72 -5.65
CA SER A 148 16.84 8.22 -5.20
C SER A 148 17.98 8.55 -6.17
N ALA A 149 17.69 8.62 -7.48
CA ALA A 149 18.66 9.04 -8.50
C ALA A 149 19.09 10.52 -8.34
N SER A 150 18.23 11.37 -7.80
CA SER A 150 18.47 12.80 -7.58
C SER A 150 19.17 13.15 -6.26
N ARG A 151 19.40 12.15 -5.39
CA ARG A 151 20.12 12.32 -4.10
C ARG A 151 21.60 11.91 -4.18
N LEU A 152 22.10 11.63 -5.39
CA LEU A 152 23.51 11.39 -5.71
C LEU A 152 24.19 12.72 -6.07
#